data_AF-A0A352IVW4-F1
#
_entry.id   AF-A0A352IVW4-F1
#
_cell.length_a   1.000
_cell.length_b   1.000
_cell.length_c   1.000
_cell.angle_alpha   90.00
_cell.angle_beta   90.00
_cell.angle_gamma   90.00
#
_symmetry.space_group_name_H-M   'P 1'
#
loop_
_entity.id
_entity.type
_entity.pdbx_description
1 polymer ?
#
loop_
_entity_poly.entity_id
_entity_poly.type
_entity_poly.pdbx_seq_one_letter_code
_entity_poly.pdbx_strand_id
1 'polypeptide(L)'
;MMNIDEILEYLPHRYPFLLVDRVTEVEKGKSIKGYKNISFNESFFQGHFPNNPIMPGVLIIEAMAQLSGILGFVTVGRKPSDGVVQYLAG
;
A
#
# COMPACT_ATOMS: atom_id res chain seq x y z
N MET A 1 -13.03 -0.64 7.23
CA MET A 1 -11.96 0.33 7.51
C MET A 1 -10.80 -0.47 8.09
N MET A 2 -9.57 -0.29 7.61
CA MET A 2 -8.40 -1.03 8.10
C MET A 2 -7.33 -0.06 8.57
N ASN A 3 -6.84 -0.25 9.78
CA ASN A 3 -5.68 0.46 10.30
C ASN A 3 -4.37 -0.27 9.96
N ILE A 4 -3.24 0.32 10.35
CA ILE A 4 -1.92 -0.19 9.98
C ILE A 4 -1.70 -1.65 10.42
N ASP A 5 -2.16 -2.04 11.61
CA ASP A 5 -2.00 -3.41 12.12
C ASP A 5 -2.70 -4.42 11.23
N GLU A 6 -3.93 -4.13 10.79
CA GLU A 6 -4.67 -4.97 9.86
C GLU A 6 -4.01 -4.99 8.46
N ILE A 7 -3.52 -3.84 7.98
CA ILE A 7 -2.81 -3.76 6.69
C ILE A 7 -1.56 -4.66 6.69
N LEU A 8 -0.83 -4.73 7.80
CA LEU A 8 0.37 -5.55 7.95
C LEU A 8 0.09 -7.07 7.89
N GLU A 9 -1.15 -7.48 8.12
CA GLU A 9 -1.60 -8.86 7.94
C GLU A 9 -1.84 -9.20 6.46
N TYR A 10 -2.22 -8.21 5.65
CA TYR A 10 -2.51 -8.39 4.21
C TYR A 10 -1.28 -8.16 3.32
N LEU A 11 -0.35 -7.32 3.76
CA LEU A 11 0.84 -6.97 2.98
C LEU A 11 2.11 -7.51 3.65
N PRO A 12 3.01 -8.16 2.89
CA PRO A 12 4.34 -8.51 3.39
C PRO A 12 5.27 -7.28 3.51
N HIS A 13 4.93 -6.17 2.85
CA HIS A 13 5.71 -4.94 2.83
C HIS A 13 5.93 -4.37 4.24
N ARG A 14 7.14 -3.88 4.50
CA ARG A 14 7.53 -3.18 5.72
C ARG A 14 8.32 -1.92 5.36
N TYR A 15 8.58 -1.06 6.34
CA TYR A 15 9.44 0.11 6.12
C TYR A 15 10.79 -0.32 5.49
N PRO A 16 11.30 0.41 4.48
CA PRO A 16 10.81 1.69 3.96
C PRO A 16 9.83 1.59 2.77
N PHE A 17 9.26 0.42 2.49
CA PHE A 17 8.48 0.17 1.26
C PHE A 17 7.02 -0.24 1.53
N LEU A 18 6.49 0.07 2.71
CA LEU A 18 5.05 0.02 2.98
C LEU A 18 4.46 1.42 2.76
N LEU A 19 3.57 1.55 1.77
CA LEU A 19 3.11 2.83 1.25
C LEU A 19 1.58 3.00 1.32
N VAL A 20 0.91 2.27 2.22
CA VAL A 20 -0.51 2.45 2.52
C VAL A 20 -0.66 2.64 4.03
N ASP A 21 -1.18 3.78 4.46
CA ASP A 21 -1.31 4.09 5.89
C ASP A 21 -2.67 3.68 6.45
N ARG A 22 -3.73 3.80 5.64
CA ARG A 22 -5.10 3.46 6.05
C ARG A 22 -5.98 3.10 4.85
N VAL A 23 -6.87 2.14 5.05
CA VAL A 23 -7.97 1.81 4.14
C VAL A 23 -9.28 2.34 4.72
N THR A 24 -9.97 3.21 3.98
CA THR A 24 -11.21 3.85 4.43
C THR A 24 -12.43 3.06 3.97
N GLU A 25 -12.43 2.52 2.75
CA GLU A 25 -13.55 1.79 2.15
C GLU A 25 -13.08 0.57 1.38
N VAL A 26 -13.85 -0.52 1.43
CA VAL A 26 -13.62 -1.72 0.60
C VAL A 26 -14.96 -2.25 0.11
N GLU A 27 -15.11 -2.39 -1.20
CA GLU A 27 -16.18 -3.12 -1.85
C GLU A 27 -15.58 -4.37 -2.50
N LYS A 28 -15.85 -5.54 -1.89
CA LYS A 28 -15.25 -6.83 -2.24
C LYS A 28 -15.40 -7.13 -3.74
N GLY A 29 -14.29 -7.42 -4.41
CA GLY A 29 -14.27 -7.74 -5.85
C GLY A 29 -14.49 -6.56 -6.79
N LYS A 30 -14.54 -5.31 -6.29
CA LYS A 30 -14.87 -4.15 -7.13
C LYS A 30 -13.99 -2.93 -6.87
N SER A 31 -13.86 -2.47 -5.63
CA SER A 31 -13.08 -1.25 -5.35
C SER A 31 -12.53 -1.19 -3.94
N ILE A 32 -11.46 -0.41 -3.77
CA ILE A 32 -10.85 -0.10 -2.48
C ILE A 32 -10.44 1.36 -2.46
N LYS A 33 -10.61 2.03 -1.33
CA LYS A 33 -10.13 3.39 -1.10
C LYS A 33 -9.29 3.43 0.16
N GLY A 34 -8.19 4.15 0.08
CA GLY A 34 -7.26 4.35 1.17
C GLY A 34 -6.37 5.54 0.85
N TYR A 35 -5.43 5.81 1.75
CA TYR A 35 -4.49 6.88 1.55
C TYR A 35 -3.12 6.54 2.13
N LYS A 36 -2.14 7.29 1.61
CA LYS A 36 -0.79 7.43 2.13
C LYS A 36 -0.61 8.89 2.50
N ASN A 37 -0.30 9.17 3.75
CA ASN A 37 0.12 10.51 4.15
C ASN A 37 1.53 10.74 3.60
N ILE A 38 1.76 11.95 3.13
CA ILE A 38 3.06 12.38 2.60
C ILE A 38 3.67 13.35 3.60
N SER A 39 4.87 13.03 4.08
CA SER A 39 5.60 13.87 5.03
C SER A 39 7.05 14.05 4.59
N PHE A 40 7.62 15.25 4.80
CA PHE A 40 9.04 15.49 4.53
C PHE A 40 9.97 14.50 5.26
N ASN A 41 9.53 13.91 6.37
CA ASN A 41 10.28 12.93 7.16
C ASN A 41 10.31 11.51 6.55
N GLU A 42 10.13 11.37 5.23
CA GLU A 42 10.23 10.09 4.51
C GLU A 42 11.58 9.98 3.79
N SER A 43 12.16 8.77 3.79
CA SER A 43 13.56 8.54 3.38
C SER A 43 13.86 8.97 1.94
N PHE A 44 12.90 8.84 1.02
CA PHE A 44 13.08 9.18 -0.38
C PHE A 44 13.17 10.69 -0.66
N PHE A 45 12.69 11.56 0.25
CA PHE A 45 12.78 13.01 0.07
C PHE A 45 14.20 13.55 0.21
N GLN A 46 15.12 12.80 0.84
CA GLN A 46 16.54 13.16 0.86
C GLN A 46 17.15 13.21 -0.55
N GLY A 47 16.63 12.40 -1.48
CA GLY A 47 17.14 12.27 -2.84
C GLY A 47 16.19 12.76 -3.94
N HIS A 48 14.91 13.02 -3.64
CA HIS A 48 13.91 13.35 -4.65
C HIS A 48 13.08 14.59 -4.28
N PHE A 49 13.62 15.80 -4.43
CA PHE A 49 15.00 16.16 -4.75
C PHE A 49 15.60 16.99 -3.61
N PRO A 50 16.92 17.05 -3.43
CA PRO A 50 17.53 17.95 -2.46
C PRO A 50 17.02 19.39 -2.65
N ASN A 51 16.54 20.01 -1.56
CA ASN A 51 15.91 21.34 -1.53
C ASN A 51 14.61 21.52 -2.33
N ASN A 52 14.07 20.45 -2.93
CA ASN A 52 12.80 20.46 -3.65
C ASN A 52 12.10 19.09 -3.51
N PRO A 53 11.55 18.78 -2.31
CA PRO A 53 10.96 17.48 -2.03
C PRO A 53 9.70 17.25 -2.87
N ILE A 54 9.71 16.22 -3.72
CA ILE A 54 8.61 15.83 -4.61
C ILE A 54 8.35 14.34 -4.42
N MET A 55 7.09 13.93 -4.22
CA MET A 55 6.77 12.50 -4.12
C MET A 55 7.11 11.81 -5.46
N PRO A 56 7.97 10.77 -5.47
CA PRO A 56 8.26 10.07 -6.72
C PRO A 56 7.00 9.43 -7.30
N GLY A 57 6.71 9.71 -8.58
CA GLY A 57 5.49 9.20 -9.23
C GLY A 57 5.39 7.67 -9.24
N VAL A 58 6.52 6.98 -9.33
CA VAL A 58 6.59 5.51 -9.24
C VAL A 58 6.15 4.97 -7.88
N LEU A 59 6.36 5.72 -6.79
CA LEU A 59 5.90 5.31 -5.46
C LEU A 59 4.38 5.53 -5.28
N ILE A 60 3.78 6.43 -6.07
CA ILE A 60 2.31 6.56 -6.15
C ILE A 60 1.73 5.30 -6.81
N ILE A 61 2.35 4.83 -7.90
CA ILE A 61 1.95 3.58 -8.58
C ILE A 61 2.10 2.39 -7.62
N GLU A 62 3.21 2.30 -6.92
CA GLU A 62 3.44 1.25 -5.93
C GLU A 62 2.40 1.28 -4.79
N ALA A 63 2.07 2.46 -4.24
CA ALA A 63 1.03 2.59 -3.23
C ALA A 63 -0.35 2.10 -3.74
N MET A 64 -0.69 2.41 -5.00
CA MET A 64 -1.89 1.89 -5.65
C MET A 64 -1.84 0.37 -5.84
N ALA A 65 -0.68 -0.18 -6.21
CA ALA A 65 -0.47 -1.62 -6.35
C ALA A 65 -0.65 -2.35 -5.00
N GLN A 66 -0.06 -1.83 -3.92
CA GLN A 66 -0.23 -2.35 -2.57
C GLN A 66 -1.69 -2.32 -2.11
N LEU A 67 -2.38 -1.20 -2.33
CA LEU A 67 -3.80 -1.08 -2.00
C LEU A 67 -4.63 -2.10 -2.81
N SER A 68 -4.30 -2.31 -4.08
CA SER A 68 -4.94 -3.31 -4.94
C SER A 68 -4.67 -4.75 -4.48
N GLY A 69 -3.46 -5.03 -3.98
CA GLY A 69 -3.12 -6.31 -3.36
C GLY A 69 -3.99 -6.62 -2.13
N ILE A 70 -4.25 -5.62 -1.28
CA ILE A 70 -5.19 -5.76 -0.15
C ILE A 70 -6.58 -6.13 -0.67
N LEU A 71 -7.09 -5.42 -1.68
CA LEU A 71 -8.39 -5.75 -2.29
C LEU A 71 -8.42 -7.17 -2.85
N GLY A 72 -7.34 -7.62 -3.48
CA GLY A 72 -7.19 -8.98 -3.98
C GLY A 72 -7.41 -10.02 -2.88
N PHE A 73 -6.72 -9.89 -1.75
CA PHE A 73 -6.85 -10.80 -0.62
C PHE A 73 -8.25 -10.78 0.00
N VAL A 74 -8.79 -9.58 0.22
CA VAL A 74 -10.17 -9.40 0.72
C VAL A 74 -11.19 -10.05 -0.21
N THR A 75 -10.99 -9.95 -1.52
CA THR A 75 -11.87 -10.51 -2.54
C THR A 75 -11.92 -12.03 -2.48
N VAL A 76 -10.77 -12.69 -2.29
CA VAL A 76 -10.74 -14.16 -2.17
C VAL A 76 -11.00 -14.65 -0.75
N GLY A 77 -11.08 -13.75 0.24
CA GLY A 77 -11.28 -14.11 1.65
C GLY A 77 -10.09 -14.88 2.23
N ARG A 78 -8.87 -14.58 1.78
CA ARG A 78 -7.62 -15.21 2.26
C ARG A 78 -6.64 -14.15 2.71
N LYS A 79 -5.61 -14.56 3.44
CA LYS A 79 -4.48 -13.74 3.86
C LYS A 79 -3.16 -14.39 3.44
N PRO A 80 -2.05 -13.63 3.38
CA PRO A 80 -0.70 -14.18 3.21
C PRO A 80 -0.39 -15.33 4.19
N SER A 81 -0.89 -15.28 5.42
CA SER A 81 -0.73 -16.33 6.44
C SER A 81 -1.28 -17.69 6.00
N ASP A 82 -2.19 -17.73 5.03
CA ASP A 82 -2.77 -18.97 4.49
C ASP A 82 -1.86 -19.64 3.44
N GLY A 83 -0.62 -19.17 3.29
CA GLY A 83 0.35 -19.67 2.32
C GLY A 83 0.07 -19.23 0.88
N VAL A 84 -0.73 -18.17 0.69
CA VAL A 84 -1.09 -17.65 -0.63
C VAL A 84 -0.24 -16.46 -0.97
N VAL A 85 0.33 -16.49 -2.18
CA VAL A 85 1.01 -15.33 -2.77
C VAL A 85 0.11 -14.73 -3.84
N GLN A 86 -0.08 -13.41 -3.78
CA GLN A 86 -0.78 -12.65 -4.81
C GLN A 86 0.22 -11.85 -5.63
N TYR A 87 0.07 -11.92 -6.94
CA TYR A 87 0.86 -11.17 -7.89
C TYR A 87 -0.06 -10.18 -8.61
N LEU A 88 0.35 -8.92 -8.63
CA LEU A 88 -0.19 -7.96 -9.58
C LEU A 88 0.55 -8.18 -10.89
N ALA A 89 -0.07 -8.95 -11.80
CA ALA A 89 0.46 -9.19 -13.14
C ALA A 89 -0.22 -8.21 -14.12
N GLY A 90 0.61 -7.53 -14.91
CA GLY A 90 0.22 -6.69 -16.04
C GLY A 90 0.90 -7.18 -17.30
#